data_AF-A0A497FX81-F1
#
_entry.id   AF-A0A497FX81-F1
#
_cell.length_a   1.000
_cell.length_b   1.000
_cell.length_c   1.000
_cell.angle_alpha   90.00
_cell.angle_beta   90.00
_cell.angle_gamma   90.00
#
_symmetry.space_group_name_H-M   'P 1'
#
loop_
_entity.id
_entity.type
_entity.pdbx_description
1 polymer ?
#
loop_
_entity_poly.entity_id
_entity_poly.type
_entity_poly.pdbx_seq_one_letter_code
_entity_poly.pdbx_strand_id
1 'polypeptide(L)'
;MLKEEYLKLFKPIVQILGDKNTGKTLVAEELVRYFSSRGLKVAYIKHASKKIEIDEASKDSFRIWKSGAEIVAVYSPEVVFIKEKPRELGLEDLLKYFQLADLIVVEGFGEQLKSFSKTIARIICLPYRIETLPNIIRKISLTNKTPVEISGELKELIKLTEKWILKTTLASQFYSKLPKINCGKCRFSTCIDMAFALAEEKALLEECITLRQTRISLRVNGKEVPLNKFVSSLLRDVVLAFIKNLKLVEREVREIDLKIKTLSN
;
A
#
# COMPACT_ATOMS: atom_id res chain seq x y z
N MET A 1 13.75 -10.14 -16.80
CA MET A 1 14.18 -8.83 -16.25
C MET A 1 13.03 -8.30 -15.40
N LEU A 2 13.24 -8.17 -14.09
CA LEU A 2 12.23 -7.99 -13.03
C LEU A 2 11.52 -6.63 -13.11
N LYS A 3 10.43 -6.53 -13.87
CA LYS A 3 9.56 -5.34 -13.91
C LYS A 3 8.11 -5.81 -14.12
N GLU A 4 7.37 -5.97 -13.02
CA GLU A 4 5.89 -5.87 -12.96
C GLU A 4 5.32 -6.27 -11.58
N GLU A 5 6.01 -7.12 -10.80
CA GLU A 5 5.51 -7.56 -9.48
C GLU A 5 5.77 -6.58 -8.32
N TYR A 6 6.65 -5.60 -8.50
CA TYR A 6 6.99 -4.59 -7.47
C TYR A 6 5.97 -3.45 -7.34
N LEU A 7 4.87 -3.47 -8.10
CA LEU A 7 3.90 -2.36 -8.19
C LEU A 7 2.48 -2.65 -7.66
N LYS A 8 2.22 -3.80 -7.00
CA LYS A 8 0.87 -4.15 -6.51
C LYS A 8 0.83 -4.70 -5.09
N LEU A 9 1.42 -3.94 -4.18
CA LEU A 9 1.40 -4.17 -2.74
C LEU A 9 1.15 -2.85 -2.01
N PHE A 10 0.30 -2.87 -0.98
CA PHE A 10 0.01 -1.66 -0.23
C PHE A 10 1.26 -1.21 0.54
N LYS A 11 1.47 0.11 0.62
CA LYS A 11 2.63 0.73 1.25
C LYS A 11 2.30 1.15 2.68
N PRO A 12 3.26 1.12 3.61
CA PRO A 12 3.10 1.76 4.91
C PRO A 12 2.82 3.26 4.75
N ILE A 13 1.72 3.73 5.34
CA ILE A 13 1.37 5.15 5.40
C ILE A 13 1.37 5.59 6.87
N VAL A 14 2.06 6.69 7.18
CA VAL A 14 2.06 7.31 8.52
C VAL A 14 1.39 8.67 8.42
N GLN A 15 0.19 8.79 8.98
CA GLN A 15 -0.59 10.02 9.03
C GLN A 15 -0.33 10.78 10.33
N ILE A 16 0.02 12.05 10.21
CA ILE A 16 0.26 12.96 11.33
C ILE A 16 -0.89 13.96 11.38
N LEU A 17 -1.59 13.96 12.51
CA LEU A 17 -2.77 14.79 12.78
C LEU A 17 -2.52 15.66 14.00
N GLY A 18 -3.27 16.75 14.12
CA GLY A 18 -3.05 17.74 15.17
C GLY A 18 -3.52 19.13 14.75
N ASP A 19 -3.89 19.95 15.74
CA ASP A 19 -4.26 21.34 15.47
C ASP A 19 -3.04 22.18 15.03
N LYS A 20 -3.25 23.44 14.65
CA LYS A 20 -2.14 24.32 14.25
C LYS A 20 -1.16 24.48 15.43
N ASN A 21 0.15 24.52 15.15
CA ASN A 21 1.22 24.71 16.13
C ASN A 21 1.39 23.59 17.18
N THR A 22 0.95 22.35 16.90
CA THR A 22 1.14 21.20 17.81
C THR A 22 2.41 20.39 17.54
N GLY A 23 3.27 20.84 16.62
CA GLY A 23 4.52 20.16 16.27
C GLY A 23 4.41 19.07 15.20
N LYS A 24 3.31 19.01 14.44
CA LYS A 24 3.14 18.06 13.31
C LYS A 24 4.31 18.07 12.33
N THR A 25 4.73 19.26 11.90
CA THR A 25 5.84 19.41 10.95
C THR A 25 7.14 18.87 11.53
N LEU A 26 7.42 19.15 12.81
CA LEU A 26 8.60 18.62 13.50
C LEU A 26 8.57 17.08 13.52
N VAL A 27 7.42 16.48 13.89
CA VAL A 27 7.26 15.02 13.84
C VAL A 27 7.48 14.48 12.42
N ALA A 28 6.93 15.13 11.40
CA ALA A 28 7.10 14.71 10.01
C ALA A 28 8.56 14.77 9.57
N GLU A 29 9.25 15.87 9.87
CA GLU A 29 10.67 16.08 9.56
C GLU A 29 11.54 15.02 10.22
N GLU A 30 11.32 14.71 11.49
CA GLU A 30 12.09 13.69 12.22
C GLU A 30 11.87 12.29 11.63
N LEU A 31 10.64 11.92 11.29
CA LEU A 31 10.34 10.65 10.65
C LEU A 31 10.99 10.56 9.27
N VAL A 32 10.84 11.60 8.44
CA VAL A 32 11.44 11.65 7.10
C VAL A 32 12.97 11.55 7.20
N ARG A 33 13.60 12.33 8.08
CA ARG A 33 15.06 12.31 8.28
C ARG A 33 15.54 10.95 8.73
N TYR A 34 14.90 10.37 9.75
CA TYR A 34 15.29 9.08 10.31
C TYR A 34 15.18 7.95 9.29
N PHE A 35 14.03 7.78 8.63
CA PHE A 35 13.84 6.67 7.69
C PHE A 35 14.61 6.87 6.39
N SER A 36 14.79 8.11 5.93
CA SER A 36 15.66 8.38 4.78
C SER A 36 17.12 8.05 5.09
N SER A 37 17.61 8.36 6.30
CA SER A 37 18.97 7.98 6.73
C SER A 37 19.20 6.46 6.82
N ARG A 38 18.11 5.69 6.88
CA ARG A 38 18.10 4.22 6.85
C ARG A 38 17.95 3.65 5.44
N GLY A 39 17.98 4.49 4.41
CA GLY A 39 17.91 4.09 3.01
C GLY A 39 16.49 3.89 2.47
N LEU A 40 15.43 4.22 3.22
CA LEU A 40 14.07 4.19 2.69
C LEU A 40 13.83 5.39 1.78
N LYS A 41 13.16 5.18 0.65
CA LYS A 41 12.61 6.26 -0.18
C LYS A 41 11.33 6.79 0.45
N VAL A 42 11.43 7.88 1.20
CA VAL A 42 10.28 8.46 1.90
C VAL A 42 9.58 9.49 1.02
N ALA A 43 8.28 9.30 0.78
CA ALA A 43 7.41 10.33 0.23
C ALA A 43 6.75 11.13 1.35
N TYR A 44 6.64 12.44 1.19
CA TYR A 44 5.91 13.32 2.10
C TYR A 44 4.75 14.00 1.35
N ILE A 45 3.55 13.90 1.90
CA ILE A 45 2.34 14.51 1.36
C ILE A 45 1.75 15.43 2.41
N LYS A 46 1.57 16.71 2.07
CA LYS A 46 0.92 17.69 2.94
C LYS A 46 -0.40 18.13 2.35
N HIS A 47 -1.48 17.96 3.12
CA HIS A 47 -2.75 18.60 2.81
C HIS A 47 -2.78 19.99 3.42
N ALA A 48 -2.66 21.01 2.57
CA ALA A 48 -2.84 22.41 2.97
C ALA A 48 -4.30 22.84 2.85
N SER A 49 -4.83 23.50 3.88
CA SER A 49 -6.17 24.10 3.87
C SER A 49 -6.23 25.45 3.14
N LYS A 50 -5.09 25.96 2.68
CA LYS A 50 -4.95 27.24 1.98
C LYS A 50 -4.23 27.02 0.64
N LYS A 51 -4.45 27.95 -0.28
CA LYS A 51 -3.72 28.02 -1.55
C LYS A 51 -2.21 27.96 -1.28
N ILE A 52 -1.52 27.10 -2.02
CA ILE A 52 -0.05 26.99 -2.00
C ILE A 52 0.48 27.64 -3.27
N GLU A 53 1.49 28.49 -3.12
CA GLU A 53 2.28 29.00 -4.25
C GLU A 53 3.71 28.46 -4.09
N ILE A 54 4.10 27.57 -5.00
CA ILE A 54 5.40 26.88 -4.98
C ILE A 54 6.31 27.38 -6.12
N ASP A 55 5.79 28.17 -7.06
CA ASP A 55 6.54 28.72 -8.19
C ASP A 55 6.62 30.25 -8.10
N GLU A 56 7.73 30.82 -8.53
CA GLU A 56 7.93 32.27 -8.59
C GLU A 56 7.15 32.86 -9.77
N ALA A 57 6.46 33.98 -9.54
CA ALA A 57 5.59 34.59 -10.56
C ALA A 57 6.33 35.07 -11.82
N SER A 58 7.66 35.16 -11.78
CA SER A 58 8.52 35.67 -12.87
C SER A 58 9.06 34.59 -13.81
N LYS A 59 8.85 33.30 -13.54
CA LYS A 59 9.43 32.19 -14.35
C LYS A 59 8.55 31.84 -15.55
N ASP A 60 9.17 31.33 -16.62
CA ASP A 60 8.46 30.89 -17.83
C ASP A 60 7.42 29.79 -17.54
N SER A 61 7.70 28.92 -16.57
CA SER A 61 6.75 27.92 -16.06
C SER A 61 5.46 28.55 -15.53
N PHE A 62 5.56 29.68 -14.82
CA PHE A 62 4.41 30.42 -14.33
C PHE A 62 3.61 31.05 -15.47
N ARG A 63 4.29 31.60 -16.48
CA ARG A 63 3.64 32.15 -17.68
C ARG A 63 2.86 31.06 -18.42
N ILE A 64 3.48 29.91 -18.70
CA ILE A 64 2.82 28.76 -19.36
C ILE A 64 1.63 28.25 -18.54
N TRP A 65 1.78 28.17 -17.20
CA TRP A 65 0.68 27.82 -16.30
C TRP A 65 -0.50 28.79 -16.44
N LYS A 66 -0.24 30.10 -16.50
CA LYS A 66 -1.27 31.13 -16.69
C LYS A 66 -1.89 31.13 -18.08
N SER A 67 -1.17 30.67 -19.10
CA SER A 67 -1.68 30.49 -20.46
C SER A 67 -2.70 29.36 -20.61
N GLY A 68 -2.92 28.57 -19.55
CA GLY A 68 -4.02 27.59 -19.49
C GLY A 68 -3.59 26.14 -19.35
N ALA A 69 -2.28 25.85 -19.33
CA ALA A 69 -1.78 24.48 -19.16
C ALA A 69 -2.40 23.78 -17.92
N GLU A 70 -2.95 22.59 -18.13
CA GLU A 70 -3.52 21.76 -17.06
C GLU A 70 -2.43 21.18 -16.16
N ILE A 71 -1.27 20.87 -16.75
CA ILE A 71 -0.10 20.31 -16.09
C ILE A 71 1.14 21.02 -16.64
N VAL A 72 2.02 21.47 -15.74
CA VAL A 72 3.33 22.03 -16.06
C VAL A 72 4.39 21.25 -15.29
N ALA A 73 5.39 20.75 -16.00
CA ALA A 73 6.54 20.06 -15.41
C ALA A 73 7.83 20.81 -15.75
N VAL A 74 8.69 20.98 -14.75
CA VAL A 74 10.04 21.54 -14.88
C VAL A 74 11.00 20.54 -14.24
N TYR A 75 12.11 20.22 -14.90
CA TYR A 75 13.10 19.29 -14.37
C TYR A 75 14.52 19.81 -14.56
N SER A 76 15.39 19.38 -13.67
CA SER A 76 16.84 19.59 -13.71
C SER A 76 17.53 18.34 -13.12
N PRO A 77 18.87 18.25 -13.14
CA PRO A 77 19.58 17.14 -12.50
C PRO A 77 19.26 16.96 -11.01
N GLU A 78 18.84 18.03 -10.31
CA GLU A 78 18.61 18.00 -8.86
C GLU A 78 17.14 17.87 -8.47
N VAL A 79 16.21 18.33 -9.31
CA VAL A 79 14.80 18.43 -8.93
C VAL A 79 13.86 18.24 -10.12
N VAL A 80 12.72 17.60 -9.84
CA VAL A 80 11.54 17.58 -10.70
C VAL A 80 10.41 18.29 -9.97
N PHE A 81 9.84 19.30 -10.61
CA PHE A 81 8.67 20.03 -10.15
C PHE A 81 7.50 19.77 -11.10
N ILE A 82 6.37 19.36 -10.55
CA ILE A 82 5.12 19.17 -11.29
C ILE A 82 4.04 20.01 -10.62
N LYS A 83 3.41 20.88 -11.41
CA LYS A 83 2.25 21.67 -11.03
C LYS A 83 1.07 21.20 -11.87
N GLU A 84 0.03 20.72 -11.22
CA GLU A 84 -1.16 20.18 -11.87
C GLU A 84 -2.39 20.85 -11.28
N LYS A 85 -3.38 21.18 -12.13
CA LYS A 85 -4.63 21.77 -11.64
C LYS A 85 -5.33 20.74 -10.77
N PRO A 86 -5.92 21.14 -9.64
CA PRO A 86 -6.63 20.20 -8.79
C PRO A 86 -7.77 19.57 -9.58
N ARG A 87 -7.67 18.27 -9.82
CA ARG A 87 -8.85 17.40 -9.97
C ARG A 87 -9.39 17.13 -8.57
N GLU A 88 -10.54 16.49 -8.43
CA GLU A 88 -10.92 15.90 -7.13
C GLU A 88 -9.94 14.74 -6.82
N LEU A 89 -8.71 15.08 -6.44
CA LEU A 89 -7.63 14.14 -6.19
C LEU A 89 -7.82 13.59 -4.79
N GLY A 90 -8.25 12.32 -4.71
CA GLY A 90 -8.18 11.57 -3.48
C GLY A 90 -6.74 11.19 -3.15
N LEU A 91 -6.50 10.69 -1.92
CA LEU A 91 -5.19 10.13 -1.60
C LEU A 91 -4.80 9.03 -2.60
N GLU A 92 -5.73 8.20 -3.05
CA GLU A 92 -5.49 7.14 -4.05
C GLU A 92 -4.86 7.68 -5.33
N ASP A 93 -5.27 8.86 -5.78
CA ASP A 93 -4.68 9.50 -6.95
C ASP A 93 -3.27 10.01 -6.67
N LEU A 94 -3.07 10.62 -5.50
CA LEU A 94 -1.75 11.08 -5.07
C LEU A 94 -0.76 9.92 -4.91
N LEU A 95 -1.21 8.75 -4.43
CA LEU A 95 -0.39 7.56 -4.28
C LEU A 95 0.20 7.06 -5.62
N LYS A 96 -0.42 7.41 -6.76
CA LYS A 96 0.09 7.07 -8.10
C LYS A 96 1.42 7.77 -8.42
N TYR A 97 1.67 8.96 -7.88
CA TYR A 97 2.94 9.68 -8.07
C TYR A 97 4.08 9.08 -7.24
N PHE A 98 3.76 8.37 -6.15
CA PHE A 98 4.74 7.85 -5.20
C PHE A 98 4.96 6.34 -5.33
N GLN A 99 4.87 5.82 -6.54
CA GLN A 99 5.10 4.39 -6.84
C GLN A 99 6.49 3.89 -6.46
N LEU A 100 7.50 4.76 -6.38
CA LEU A 100 8.86 4.41 -5.98
C LEU A 100 9.15 4.58 -4.48
N ALA A 101 8.20 5.11 -3.70
CA ALA A 101 8.40 5.30 -2.26
C ALA A 101 8.25 3.99 -1.48
N ASP A 102 9.05 3.80 -0.44
CA ASP A 102 8.95 2.67 0.50
C ASP A 102 8.05 3.02 1.69
N LEU A 103 7.98 4.30 2.04
CA LEU A 103 7.19 4.87 3.13
C LEU A 103 6.52 6.15 2.67
N ILE A 104 5.27 6.35 3.08
CA ILE A 104 4.53 7.59 2.80
C ILE A 104 4.17 8.26 4.13
N VAL A 105 4.74 9.43 4.37
CA VAL A 105 4.40 10.29 5.50
C VAL A 105 3.38 11.31 5.03
N VAL A 106 2.25 11.39 5.73
CA VAL A 106 1.14 12.28 5.38
C VAL A 106 0.89 13.24 6.53
N GLU A 107 0.91 14.54 6.26
CA GLU A 107 0.48 15.56 7.22
C GLU A 107 -0.91 16.08 6.83
N GLY A 108 -1.88 15.97 7.76
CA GLY A 108 -3.24 16.43 7.56
C GLY A 108 -4.19 15.33 7.04
N PHE A 109 -5.07 15.69 6.10
CA PHE A 109 -6.20 14.87 5.59
C PHE A 109 -7.31 14.52 6.59
N GLY A 110 -7.17 14.86 7.88
CA GLY A 110 -8.22 14.63 8.88
C GLY A 110 -8.78 13.21 8.82
N GLU A 111 -10.09 13.09 8.65
CA GLU A 111 -10.81 11.82 8.57
C GLU A 111 -10.90 11.21 7.16
N GLN A 112 -10.42 11.91 6.12
CA GLN A 112 -10.53 11.46 4.72
C GLN A 112 -9.83 10.12 4.47
N LEU A 113 -8.87 9.75 5.34
CA LEU A 113 -8.11 8.51 5.22
C LEU A 113 -8.66 7.36 6.06
N LYS A 114 -9.90 7.47 6.59
CA LYS A 114 -10.53 6.40 7.38
C LYS A 114 -10.64 5.08 6.60
N SER A 115 -10.88 5.14 5.28
CA SER A 115 -10.96 3.95 4.40
C SER A 115 -9.64 3.16 4.34
N PHE A 116 -8.50 3.84 4.49
CA PHE A 116 -7.17 3.23 4.52
C PHE A 116 -6.80 2.59 5.87
N SER A 117 -7.77 2.44 6.79
CA SER A 117 -7.55 2.06 8.19
C SER A 117 -6.45 1.02 8.35
N LYS A 118 -6.49 -0.11 7.64
CA LYS A 118 -5.53 -1.21 7.80
C LYS A 118 -4.08 -0.87 7.46
N THR A 119 -3.84 0.02 6.49
CA THR A 119 -2.50 0.31 5.95
C THR A 119 -1.97 1.67 6.39
N ILE A 120 -2.63 2.30 7.35
CA ILE A 120 -2.27 3.62 7.88
C ILE A 120 -2.07 3.56 9.40
N ALA A 121 -0.92 4.07 9.85
CA ALA A 121 -0.67 4.40 11.24
C ALA A 121 -0.96 5.88 11.47
N ARG A 122 -1.51 6.21 12.64
CA ARG A 122 -1.83 7.59 13.01
C ARG A 122 -1.03 8.05 14.21
N ILE A 123 -0.43 9.22 14.08
CA ILE A 123 0.24 9.94 15.15
C ILE A 123 -0.59 11.20 15.41
N ILE A 124 -1.07 11.36 16.64
CA ILE A 124 -1.87 12.51 17.03
C ILE A 124 -1.01 13.47 17.85
N CYS A 125 -0.68 14.63 17.27
CA CYS A 125 -0.04 15.74 17.96
C CYS A 125 -1.11 16.57 18.68
N LEU A 126 -1.09 16.56 20.00
CA LEU A 126 -2.08 17.19 20.86
C LEU A 126 -1.85 18.71 21.00
N PRO A 127 -2.92 19.50 21.18
CA PRO A 127 -4.34 19.08 21.13
C PRO A 127 -4.81 18.75 19.70
N TYR A 128 -5.81 17.86 19.61
CA TYR A 128 -6.51 17.57 18.36
C TYR A 128 -7.95 17.15 18.65
N ARG A 129 -8.91 17.80 18.00
CA ARG A 129 -10.34 17.64 18.30
C ARG A 129 -10.90 16.24 17.98
N ILE A 130 -10.25 15.48 17.11
CA ILE A 130 -10.76 14.17 16.67
C ILE A 130 -9.99 13.08 17.41
N GLU A 131 -10.65 12.44 18.38
CA GLU A 131 -9.99 11.47 19.25
C GLU A 131 -10.16 10.01 18.82
N THR A 132 -11.17 9.71 18.01
CA THR A 132 -11.58 8.35 17.65
C THR A 132 -11.27 8.03 16.19
N LEU A 133 -9.98 7.78 15.93
CA LEU A 133 -9.51 7.24 14.64
C LEU A 133 -8.89 5.86 14.84
N PRO A 134 -9.08 4.92 13.88
CA PRO A 134 -8.45 3.61 13.98
C PRO A 134 -6.92 3.73 13.82
N ASN A 135 -6.19 2.77 14.40
CA ASN A 135 -4.74 2.63 14.24
C ASN A 135 -3.92 3.86 14.65
N ILE A 136 -4.31 4.52 15.74
CA ILE A 136 -3.46 5.48 16.44
C ILE A 136 -2.31 4.70 17.10
N ILE A 137 -1.09 4.93 16.62
CA ILE A 137 0.12 4.31 17.18
C ILE A 137 0.68 5.12 18.36
N ARG A 138 0.43 6.44 18.38
CA ARG A 138 0.83 7.32 19.48
C ARG A 138 0.03 8.62 19.48
N LYS A 139 -0.32 9.10 20.68
CA LYS A 139 -0.66 10.50 20.93
C LYS A 139 0.55 11.17 21.60
N ILE A 140 0.95 12.34 21.14
CA ILE A 140 2.15 13.06 21.58
C ILE A 140 1.80 14.52 21.83
N SER A 141 2.34 15.12 22.88
CA SER A 141 2.19 16.56 23.16
C SER A 141 3.57 17.17 23.23
N LEU A 142 3.89 18.09 22.32
CA LEU A 142 5.22 18.71 22.25
C LEU A 142 5.24 20.14 22.83
N THR A 143 4.08 20.67 23.20
CA THR A 143 3.94 22.00 23.79
C THR A 143 4.47 22.01 25.22
N ASN A 144 5.12 23.10 25.63
CA ASN A 144 5.65 23.31 26.99
C ASN A 144 6.67 22.23 27.44
N LYS A 145 7.43 21.67 26.49
CA LYS A 145 8.49 20.69 26.77
C LYS A 145 9.86 21.26 26.46
N THR A 146 10.85 20.83 27.25
CA THR A 146 12.26 21.09 26.98
C THR A 146 12.74 20.31 25.76
N PRO A 147 13.84 20.73 25.12
CA PRO A 147 14.42 19.98 23.99
C PRO A 147 14.76 18.52 24.32
N VAL A 148 15.19 18.23 25.56
CA VAL A 148 15.52 16.87 26.02
C VAL A 148 14.28 15.99 26.09
N GLU A 149 13.18 16.52 26.64
CA GLU A 149 11.90 15.80 26.70
C GLU A 149 11.34 15.54 25.31
N ILE A 150 11.36 16.55 24.43
CA ILE A 150 10.94 16.42 23.03
C ILE A 150 11.76 15.32 22.33
N SER A 151 13.09 15.34 22.48
CA SER A 151 13.96 14.30 21.90
C SER A 151 13.60 12.91 22.42
N GLY A 152 13.30 12.76 23.71
CA GLY A 152 12.86 11.51 24.31
C GLY A 152 11.57 10.99 23.70
N GLU A 153 10.55 11.85 23.56
CA GLU A 153 9.27 11.45 22.97
C GLU A 153 9.38 11.07 21.51
N LEU A 154 10.20 11.80 20.74
CA LEU A 154 10.45 11.51 19.33
C LEU A 154 11.18 10.18 19.15
N LYS A 155 12.15 9.84 20.02
CA LYS A 155 12.83 8.54 19.99
C LYS A 155 11.85 7.38 20.22
N GLU A 156 10.96 7.51 21.20
CA GLU A 156 9.94 6.49 21.47
C GLU A 156 8.96 6.37 20.29
N LEU A 157 8.50 7.51 19.77
CA LEU A 157 7.61 7.58 18.61
C LEU A 157 8.21 6.90 17.38
N ILE A 158 9.47 7.18 17.07
CA ILE A 158 10.20 6.57 15.95
C ILE A 158 10.26 5.05 16.12
N LYS A 159 10.58 4.55 17.32
CA LYS A 159 10.62 3.11 17.61
C LYS A 159 9.27 2.44 17.37
N LEU A 160 8.17 3.05 17.83
CA LEU A 160 6.82 2.55 17.59
C LEU A 160 6.46 2.57 16.09
N THR A 161 6.85 3.64 15.40
CA THR A 161 6.59 3.81 13.96
C THR A 161 7.37 2.77 13.15
N GLU A 162 8.64 2.55 13.46
CA GLU A 162 9.48 1.53 12.82
C GLU A 162 8.88 0.12 12.99
N LYS A 163 8.49 -0.25 14.22
CA LYS A 163 7.82 -1.54 14.48
C LYS A 163 6.56 -1.70 13.63
N TRP A 164 5.76 -0.65 13.51
CA TRP A 164 4.55 -0.69 12.68
C TRP A 164 4.89 -0.79 11.18
N ILE A 165 5.88 -0.05 10.69
CA ILE A 165 6.34 -0.11 9.29
C ILE A 165 6.82 -1.52 8.94
N LEU A 166 7.64 -2.14 9.79
CA LEU A 166 8.13 -3.51 9.57
C LEU A 166 6.98 -4.51 9.49
N LYS A 167 6.03 -4.43 10.44
CA LYS A 167 4.83 -5.27 10.43
C LYS A 167 4.01 -5.10 9.16
N THR A 168 3.76 -3.86 8.75
CA THR A 168 2.97 -3.54 7.56
C THR A 168 3.69 -3.98 6.28
N THR A 169 5.02 -3.87 6.24
CA THR A 169 5.85 -4.35 5.13
C THR A 169 5.77 -5.87 5.00
N LEU A 170 5.92 -6.60 6.12
CA LEU A 170 5.78 -8.05 6.15
C LEU A 170 4.36 -8.50 5.77
N ALA A 171 3.33 -7.81 6.27
CA ALA A 171 1.94 -8.06 5.87
C ALA A 171 1.76 -7.88 4.37
N SER A 172 2.38 -6.86 3.79
CA SER A 172 2.38 -6.64 2.33
C SER A 172 3.00 -7.84 1.60
N GLN A 173 4.14 -8.38 2.07
CA GLN A 173 4.76 -9.57 1.48
C GLN A 173 3.89 -10.83 1.58
N PHE A 174 3.12 -11.00 2.65
CA PHE A 174 2.13 -12.09 2.71
C PHE A 174 0.95 -11.83 1.79
N TYR A 175 0.48 -10.59 1.72
CA TYR A 175 -0.63 -10.21 0.88
C TYR A 175 -0.36 -10.46 -0.61
N SER A 176 0.89 -10.38 -1.08
CA SER A 176 1.23 -10.75 -2.47
C SER A 176 1.04 -12.23 -2.76
N LYS A 177 1.26 -13.10 -1.76
CA LYS A 177 1.09 -14.55 -1.86
C LYS A 177 -0.36 -14.99 -1.72
N LEU A 178 -1.23 -14.13 -1.18
CA LEU A 178 -2.65 -14.45 -1.00
C LEU A 178 -3.45 -14.27 -2.30
N PRO A 179 -4.59 -14.97 -2.46
CA PRO A 179 -5.40 -14.90 -3.68
C PRO A 179 -6.10 -13.55 -3.93
N LYS A 180 -6.19 -12.66 -2.93
CA LYS A 180 -6.79 -11.30 -3.01
C LYS A 180 -8.27 -11.24 -3.41
N ILE A 181 -8.99 -12.35 -3.34
CA ILE A 181 -10.43 -12.44 -3.70
C ILE A 181 -11.40 -12.25 -2.53
N ASN A 182 -10.89 -12.06 -1.30
CA ASN A 182 -11.71 -11.85 -0.09
C ASN A 182 -12.87 -12.86 0.06
N CYS A 183 -12.60 -14.15 -0.17
CA CYS A 183 -13.67 -15.17 -0.27
C CYS A 183 -14.43 -15.48 1.04
N GLY A 184 -13.96 -14.99 2.19
CA GLY A 184 -14.57 -15.23 3.50
C GLY A 184 -14.57 -16.69 3.98
N LYS A 185 -13.78 -17.59 3.35
CA LYS A 185 -13.80 -19.03 3.68
C LYS A 185 -12.83 -19.43 4.79
N CYS A 186 -11.85 -18.60 5.11
CA CYS A 186 -11.04 -18.74 6.32
C CYS A 186 -11.64 -17.87 7.44
N ARG A 187 -11.05 -17.88 8.64
CA ARG A 187 -11.54 -17.05 9.77
C ARG A 187 -11.37 -15.52 9.59
N PHE A 188 -10.84 -15.07 8.44
CA PHE A 188 -10.68 -13.67 8.09
C PHE A 188 -11.67 -13.27 6.99
N SER A 189 -12.31 -12.11 7.16
CA SER A 189 -13.23 -11.54 6.17
C SER A 189 -12.52 -11.05 4.91
N THR A 190 -11.27 -10.58 5.05
CA THR A 190 -10.46 -10.07 3.93
C THR A 190 -9.08 -10.73 3.89
N CYS A 191 -8.50 -10.82 2.70
CA CYS A 191 -7.12 -11.29 2.52
C CYS A 191 -6.11 -10.34 3.19
N ILE A 192 -6.42 -9.04 3.29
CA ILE A 192 -5.54 -8.09 3.99
C ILE A 192 -5.54 -8.36 5.51
N ASP A 193 -6.68 -8.69 6.10
CA ASP A 193 -6.75 -9.09 7.52
C ASP A 193 -5.94 -10.35 7.79
N MET A 194 -6.04 -11.34 6.91
CA MET A 194 -5.20 -12.54 6.99
C MET A 194 -3.71 -12.18 6.85
N ALA A 195 -3.35 -11.29 5.93
CA ALA A 195 -1.96 -10.87 5.74
C ALA A 195 -1.36 -10.20 6.98
N PHE A 196 -2.12 -9.35 7.67
CA PHE A 196 -1.71 -8.78 8.94
C PHE A 196 -1.62 -9.82 10.05
N ALA A 197 -2.54 -10.80 10.10
CA ALA A 197 -2.45 -11.89 11.06
C ALA A 197 -1.21 -12.78 10.83
N LEU A 198 -0.85 -13.04 9.57
CA LEU A 198 0.38 -13.75 9.19
C LEU A 198 1.63 -12.98 9.64
N ALA A 199 1.67 -11.66 9.40
CA ALA A 199 2.77 -10.81 9.83
C ALA A 199 2.89 -10.66 11.35
N GLU A 200 1.82 -10.94 12.08
CA GLU A 200 1.78 -10.97 13.55
C GLU A 200 1.98 -12.37 14.12
N GLU A 201 2.28 -13.37 13.28
CA GLU A 201 2.41 -14.80 13.67
C GLU A 201 1.15 -15.34 14.36
N LYS A 202 0.00 -14.69 14.13
CA LYS A 202 -1.30 -15.09 14.64
C LYS A 202 -2.05 -16.01 13.70
N ALA A 203 -1.52 -16.24 12.51
CA ALA A 203 -2.07 -17.13 11.50
C ALA A 203 -0.96 -17.85 10.73
N LEU A 204 -1.32 -18.95 10.08
CA LEU A 204 -0.47 -19.71 9.16
C LEU A 204 -1.00 -19.60 7.72
N LEU A 205 -0.11 -19.62 6.72
CA LEU A 205 -0.49 -19.41 5.32
C LEU A 205 -1.44 -20.51 4.84
N GLU A 206 -1.26 -21.70 5.40
CA GLU A 206 -2.05 -22.90 5.18
C GLU A 206 -3.50 -22.73 5.66
N GLU A 207 -3.81 -21.79 6.55
CA GLU A 207 -5.21 -21.49 6.91
C GLU A 207 -6.02 -20.95 5.70
N CYS A 208 -5.35 -20.51 4.64
CA CYS A 208 -6.02 -20.06 3.43
C CYS A 208 -6.54 -21.27 2.64
N ILE A 209 -7.85 -21.53 2.77
CA ILE A 209 -8.54 -22.63 2.09
C ILE A 209 -8.31 -22.60 0.58
N THR A 210 -8.32 -21.41 -0.03
CA THR A 210 -8.12 -21.24 -1.47
C THR A 210 -6.71 -21.62 -1.90
N LEU A 211 -5.67 -21.26 -1.13
CA LEU A 211 -4.29 -21.65 -1.45
C LEU A 211 -4.09 -23.16 -1.28
N ARG A 212 -4.59 -23.74 -0.16
CA ARG A 212 -4.50 -25.18 0.11
C ARG A 212 -5.14 -26.07 -0.97
N GLN A 213 -6.17 -25.57 -1.67
CA GLN A 213 -6.96 -26.36 -2.60
C GLN A 213 -6.46 -26.31 -4.05
N THR A 214 -5.27 -25.76 -4.30
CA THR A 214 -4.68 -25.72 -5.65
C THR A 214 -4.11 -27.09 -6.06
N ARG A 215 -5.01 -28.05 -6.36
CA ARG A 215 -4.67 -29.28 -7.12
C ARG A 215 -4.63 -29.03 -8.63
N ILE A 216 -4.80 -27.78 -9.05
CA ILE A 216 -4.80 -27.33 -10.44
C ILE A 216 -3.93 -26.08 -10.51
N SER A 217 -3.01 -26.07 -11.48
CA SER A 217 -2.34 -24.87 -11.94
C SER A 217 -2.85 -24.53 -13.33
N LEU A 218 -3.20 -23.27 -13.57
CA LEU A 218 -3.50 -22.76 -14.91
C LEU A 218 -2.41 -21.75 -15.28
N ARG A 219 -1.79 -21.91 -16.45
CA ARG A 219 -0.81 -20.96 -16.98
C ARG A 219 -1.27 -20.43 -18.33
N VAL A 220 -1.19 -19.11 -18.51
CA VAL A 220 -1.45 -18.44 -19.79
C VAL A 220 -0.18 -17.71 -20.19
N ASN A 221 0.39 -18.04 -21.35
CA ASN A 221 1.68 -17.51 -21.82
C ASN A 221 2.81 -17.68 -20.79
N GLY A 222 2.82 -18.81 -20.06
CA GLY A 222 3.79 -19.10 -19.02
C GLY A 222 3.56 -18.42 -17.67
N LYS A 223 2.62 -17.46 -17.56
CA LYS A 223 2.23 -16.80 -16.30
C LYS A 223 1.12 -17.59 -15.60
N GLU A 224 1.27 -17.83 -14.30
CA GLU A 224 0.25 -18.52 -13.49
C GLU A 224 -0.99 -17.64 -13.28
N VAL A 225 -2.17 -18.24 -13.46
CA VAL A 225 -3.47 -17.58 -13.30
C VAL A 225 -4.11 -18.06 -12.00
N PRO A 226 -4.30 -17.19 -11.00
CA PRO A 226 -4.94 -17.58 -9.75
C PRO A 226 -6.42 -17.91 -9.98
N LEU A 227 -6.83 -19.11 -9.57
CA LEU A 227 -8.21 -19.59 -9.67
C LEU A 227 -8.89 -19.56 -8.30
N ASN A 228 -10.17 -19.16 -8.27
CA ASN A 228 -11.01 -19.35 -7.09
C ASN A 228 -11.46 -20.82 -6.98
N LYS A 229 -12.00 -21.23 -5.82
CA LYS A 229 -12.46 -22.61 -5.58
C LYS A 229 -13.47 -23.10 -6.62
N PHE A 230 -14.43 -22.25 -7.02
CA PHE A 230 -15.47 -22.63 -7.97
C PHE A 230 -14.87 -22.90 -9.35
N VAL A 231 -14.06 -21.98 -9.87
CA VAL A 231 -13.41 -22.11 -11.18
C VAL A 231 -12.41 -23.26 -11.20
N SER A 232 -11.66 -23.46 -10.11
CA SER A 232 -10.76 -24.60 -9.95
C SER A 232 -11.52 -25.93 -9.98
N SER A 233 -12.59 -26.08 -9.18
CA SER A 233 -13.44 -27.27 -9.22
C SER A 233 -14.06 -27.50 -10.60
N LEU A 234 -14.60 -26.45 -11.22
CA LEU A 234 -15.23 -26.54 -12.53
C LEU A 234 -14.24 -27.03 -13.60
N LEU A 235 -13.06 -26.40 -13.70
CA LEU A 235 -12.00 -26.82 -14.61
C LEU A 235 -11.61 -28.28 -14.37
N ARG A 236 -11.41 -28.67 -13.11
CA ARG A 236 -11.09 -30.05 -12.74
C ARG A 236 -12.13 -31.03 -13.26
N ASP A 237 -13.39 -30.76 -12.95
CA ASP A 237 -14.47 -31.70 -13.15
C ASP A 237 -14.77 -31.84 -14.65
N VAL A 238 -14.64 -30.76 -15.42
CA VAL A 238 -14.70 -30.77 -16.89
C VAL A 238 -13.54 -31.60 -17.48
N VAL A 239 -12.30 -31.32 -17.08
CA VAL A 239 -11.12 -32.05 -17.59
C VAL A 239 -11.22 -33.54 -17.24
N LEU A 240 -11.58 -33.89 -16.00
CA LEU A 240 -11.78 -35.29 -15.59
C LEU A 240 -12.92 -35.97 -16.35
N ALA A 241 -14.00 -35.25 -16.67
CA ALA A 241 -15.09 -35.79 -17.48
C ALA A 241 -14.61 -36.14 -18.89
N PHE A 242 -13.77 -35.32 -19.52
CA PHE A 242 -13.14 -35.66 -20.81
C PHE A 242 -12.26 -36.91 -20.69
N ILE A 243 -11.36 -36.95 -19.71
CA ILE A 243 -10.42 -38.09 -19.51
C ILE A 243 -11.17 -39.41 -19.29
N LYS A 244 -12.27 -39.42 -18.53
CA LYS A 244 -13.09 -40.62 -18.28
C LYS A 244 -13.68 -41.25 -19.55
N ASN A 245 -13.83 -40.48 -20.62
CA ASN A 245 -14.40 -40.96 -21.88
C ASN A 245 -13.33 -41.41 -22.89
N LEU A 246 -12.04 -41.23 -22.58
CA LEU A 246 -10.95 -41.64 -23.47
C LEU A 246 -10.66 -43.14 -23.31
N LYS A 247 -10.61 -43.85 -24.43
CA LYS A 247 -10.07 -45.22 -24.47
C LYS A 247 -8.56 -45.12 -24.26
N LEU A 248 -7.97 -45.97 -23.40
CA LEU A 248 -6.52 -46.10 -23.12
C LEU A 248 -5.94 -45.25 -21.97
N VAL A 249 -6.77 -44.69 -21.08
CA VAL A 249 -6.25 -44.08 -19.84
C VAL A 249 -6.10 -45.16 -18.77
N GLU A 250 -4.96 -45.19 -18.08
CA GLU A 250 -4.73 -46.07 -16.93
C GLU A 250 -5.85 -45.91 -15.88
N ARG A 251 -6.14 -46.99 -15.13
CA ARG A 251 -7.20 -46.98 -14.10
C ARG A 251 -6.94 -45.95 -12.99
N GLU A 252 -5.69 -45.56 -12.77
CA GLU A 252 -5.28 -44.59 -11.77
C GLU A 252 -4.61 -43.38 -12.46
N VAL A 253 -5.28 -42.22 -12.48
CA VAL A 253 -4.75 -40.98 -13.06
C VAL A 253 -4.17 -40.13 -11.94
N ARG A 254 -2.84 -39.98 -11.91
CA ARG A 254 -2.12 -39.19 -10.89
C ARG A 254 -1.89 -37.73 -11.29
N GLU A 255 -1.69 -37.49 -12.59
CA GLU A 255 -1.40 -36.16 -13.15
C GLU A 255 -2.02 -36.02 -14.54
N ILE A 256 -2.45 -34.81 -14.89
CA ILE A 256 -3.00 -34.46 -16.21
C ILE A 256 -2.32 -33.17 -16.68
N ASP A 257 -1.54 -33.22 -17.76
CA ASP A 257 -0.98 -32.05 -18.44
C ASP A 257 -1.83 -31.72 -19.68
N LEU A 258 -2.53 -30.58 -19.67
CA LEU A 258 -3.36 -30.11 -20.77
C LEU A 258 -2.76 -28.84 -21.37
N LYS A 259 -2.27 -28.94 -22.61
CA LYS A 259 -1.71 -27.81 -23.38
C LYS A 259 -2.62 -27.46 -24.54
N ILE A 260 -3.14 -26.23 -24.54
CA ILE A 260 -3.98 -25.69 -25.62
C ILE A 260 -3.13 -24.67 -26.39
N LYS A 261 -2.94 -24.92 -27.69
CA LYS A 261 -2.34 -23.95 -28.61
C LYS A 261 -3.47 -23.18 -29.30
N THR A 262 -3.49 -21.87 -29.14
CA THR A 262 -4.40 -20.98 -29.89
C THR A 262 -3.68 -20.50 -31.15
N LEU A 263 -4.40 -20.38 -32.26
CA LEU A 263 -3.87 -19.71 -33.45
C LEU A 263 -3.74 -18.21 -33.14
N SER A 264 -2.58 -17.63 -33.42
CA SER A 264 -2.39 -16.18 -33.41
C SER A 264 -3.23 -15.60 -34.56
N ASN A 265 -4.20 -14.74 -34.25
CA ASN A 265 -4.73 -13.82 -35.24
C ASN A 265 -3.74 -12.67 -35.45
#